data_AF-A0AA39RLR5-F1
#
_entry.id   AF-A0AA39RLR5-F1
#
_cell.length_a   1.000
_cell.length_b   1.000
_cell.length_c   1.000
_cell.angle_alpha   90.00
_cell.angle_beta   90.00
_cell.angle_gamma   90.00
#
_symmetry.space_group_name_H-M   'P 1'
#
loop_
_entity.id
_entity.type
_entity.pdbx_description
1 polymer ?
#
loop_
_entity_poly.entity_id
_entity_poly.type
_entity_poly.pdbx_seq_one_letter_code
_entity_poly.pdbx_strand_id
1 'polypeptide(L)'
;MTIKSRLDPAGEPTGQRDVTLQELSRKVSAMARRYGRNVSSDDELDSPFVENIARTQFPDRFRMPTIEQYKENRDLKEHVRQFRNIMAQYSSNDGLLCLTFPQFMGSVQRRKSLAHLSNLKQECNESIKKYLARFGKEVAQIEDASDVAVIAAFTNGLQSGRLSFDL
;
A
#
# COMPACT_ATOMS: atom_id res chain seq x y z
N MET A 1 57.20 -45.82 9.92
CA MET A 1 55.91 -46.25 9.36
C MET A 1 54.84 -45.85 10.38
N THR A 2 54.01 -44.83 10.12
CA THR A 2 52.65 -44.95 9.51
C THR A 2 51.61 -45.18 10.64
N ILE A 3 50.53 -44.44 10.92
CA ILE A 3 49.74 -43.35 10.29
C ILE A 3 48.87 -42.67 11.38
N LYS A 4 48.48 -41.40 11.15
CA LYS A 4 47.44 -40.60 11.83
C LYS A 4 46.01 -41.02 11.44
N SER A 5 45.03 -40.88 12.34
CA SER A 5 43.64 -40.50 11.99
C SER A 5 42.93 -40.04 13.27
N ARG A 6 42.93 -38.76 13.65
CA ARG A 6 42.08 -37.66 13.15
C ARG A 6 40.67 -38.14 12.74
N LEU A 7 39.73 -37.99 13.67
CA LEU A 7 38.29 -37.93 13.40
C LEU A 7 37.99 -36.61 12.68
N ASP A 8 37.33 -36.68 11.53
CA ASP A 8 36.76 -35.53 10.82
C ASP A 8 35.42 -35.09 11.44
N PRO A 9 35.07 -33.79 11.40
CA PRO A 9 33.71 -33.34 11.70
C PRO A 9 32.83 -33.49 10.46
N ALA A 10 31.63 -34.05 10.66
CA ALA A 10 30.62 -34.28 9.64
C ALA A 10 30.28 -32.99 8.85
N GLY A 11 30.50 -33.02 7.53
CA GLY A 11 29.98 -32.02 6.60
C GLY A 11 28.50 -32.29 6.30
N GLU A 12 27.63 -31.32 6.58
CA GLU A 12 26.25 -31.32 6.07
C GLU A 12 26.25 -31.22 4.53
N PRO A 13 25.33 -31.91 3.84
CA PRO A 13 25.32 -31.98 2.38
C PRO A 13 24.81 -30.67 1.75
N THR A 14 25.70 -30.03 1.01
CA THR A 14 25.54 -28.74 0.32
C THR A 14 24.38 -28.72 -0.69
N GLY A 15 23.99 -29.87 -1.24
CA GLY A 15 22.95 -29.98 -2.27
C GLY A 15 21.52 -29.68 -1.81
N GLN A 16 21.21 -29.85 -0.52
CA GLN A 16 19.85 -29.56 0.00
C GLN A 16 19.57 -28.05 0.04
N ARG A 17 20.60 -27.23 0.30
CA ARG A 17 20.49 -25.77 0.37
C ARG A 17 20.26 -25.16 -1.01
N ASP A 18 20.95 -25.65 -2.04
CA ASP A 18 20.79 -25.15 -3.42
C ASP A 18 19.39 -25.39 -3.99
N VAL A 19 18.82 -26.59 -3.76
CA VAL A 19 17.46 -26.91 -4.24
C VAL A 19 16.41 -26.02 -3.55
N THR A 20 16.58 -25.74 -2.25
CA THR A 20 15.65 -24.87 -1.52
C THR A 20 15.70 -23.42 -2.00
N LEU A 21 16.88 -22.90 -2.33
CA LEU A 21 17.05 -21.54 -2.85
C LEU A 21 16.46 -21.38 -4.25
N GLN A 22 16.60 -22.40 -5.10
CA GLN A 22 16.04 -22.41 -6.44
C GLN A 22 14.50 -22.41 -6.40
N GLU A 23 13.92 -23.21 -5.50
CA GLU A 23 12.47 -23.27 -5.29
C GLU A 23 11.92 -21.95 -4.72
N LEU A 24 12.66 -21.29 -3.82
CA LEU A 24 12.32 -19.96 -3.32
C LEU A 24 12.39 -18.90 -4.43
N SER A 25 13.44 -18.88 -5.24
CA SER A 25 13.58 -17.97 -6.39
C SER A 25 12.43 -18.12 -7.39
N ARG A 26 12.02 -19.37 -7.66
CA ARG A 26 10.87 -19.69 -8.52
C ARG A 26 9.57 -19.11 -7.97
N LYS A 27 9.32 -19.24 -6.66
CA LYS A 27 8.15 -18.68 -5.98
C LYS A 27 8.14 -17.15 -5.97
N VAL A 28 9.29 -16.51 -5.71
CA VAL A 28 9.44 -15.05 -5.76
C VAL A 28 9.17 -14.53 -7.17
N SER A 29 9.72 -15.18 -8.19
CA SER A 29 9.48 -14.81 -9.59
C SER A 29 8.01 -14.97 -9.99
N ALA A 30 7.34 -16.02 -9.53
CA ALA A 30 5.91 -16.22 -9.76
C ALA A 30 5.05 -15.18 -9.03
N MET A 31 5.49 -14.71 -7.86
CA MET A 31 4.82 -13.64 -7.10
C MET A 31 5.01 -12.27 -7.77
N ALA A 32 6.22 -11.96 -8.24
CA ALA A 32 6.52 -10.72 -8.96
C ALA A 32 5.69 -10.58 -10.26
N ARG A 33 5.46 -11.68 -10.98
CA ARG A 33 4.58 -11.70 -12.17
C ARG A 33 3.11 -11.37 -11.84
N ARG A 34 2.64 -11.72 -10.65
CA ARG A 34 1.28 -11.37 -10.20
C ARG A 34 1.18 -9.91 -9.75
N TYR A 35 2.26 -9.40 -9.16
CA TYR A 35 2.36 -7.99 -8.73
C TYR A 35 2.53 -7.02 -9.90
N GLY A 36 3.16 -7.47 -11.00
CA GLY A 36 3.37 -6.69 -12.22
C GLY A 36 2.16 -6.61 -13.16
N ARG A 37 1.07 -7.35 -12.89
CA ARG A 37 -0.23 -7.05 -13.48
C ARG A 37 -0.85 -5.90 -12.68
N ASN A 38 -0.25 -4.71 -12.83
CA ASN A 38 -1.08 -3.52 -12.77
C ASN A 38 -2.19 -3.78 -13.78
N VAL A 39 -3.43 -3.86 -13.31
CA VAL A 39 -4.57 -3.59 -14.19
C VAL A 39 -4.22 -2.27 -14.85
N SER A 40 -3.97 -2.28 -16.15
CA SER A 40 -3.76 -1.07 -16.94
C SER A 40 -4.89 -0.13 -16.57
N SER A 41 -4.57 1.04 -16.05
CA SER A 41 -5.58 2.09 -15.83
C SER A 41 -6.33 2.44 -17.12
N ASP A 42 -5.77 2.08 -18.28
CA ASP A 42 -6.39 2.24 -19.59
C ASP A 42 -7.62 1.33 -19.81
N ASP A 43 -7.68 0.13 -19.21
CA ASP A 43 -8.86 -0.75 -19.33
C ASP A 43 -10.07 -0.23 -18.50
N GLU A 44 -9.84 0.68 -17.54
CA GLU A 44 -10.87 1.28 -16.70
C GLU A 44 -11.64 2.41 -17.39
N LEU A 45 -11.02 3.08 -18.37
CA LEU A 45 -11.61 4.25 -19.06
C LEU A 45 -12.65 3.87 -20.11
N ASP A 46 -12.59 2.64 -20.64
CA ASP A 46 -13.56 2.12 -21.63
C ASP A 46 -14.79 1.46 -20.99
N SER A 47 -14.94 1.57 -19.66
CA SER A 47 -16.11 1.03 -18.97
C SER A 47 -17.34 1.91 -19.21
N PRO A 48 -18.46 1.37 -19.74
CA PRO A 48 -19.71 2.12 -19.90
C PRO A 48 -20.28 2.60 -18.57
N PHE A 49 -19.83 2.02 -17.44
CA PHE A 49 -20.15 2.47 -16.10
C PHE A 49 -19.51 3.84 -15.78
N VAL A 50 -18.25 4.05 -16.16
CA VAL A 50 -17.50 5.29 -15.88
C VAL A 50 -18.06 6.44 -16.71
N GLU A 51 -18.44 6.19 -17.96
CA GLU A 51 -19.01 7.22 -18.84
C GLU A 51 -20.35 7.77 -18.32
N ASN A 52 -21.22 6.91 -17.80
CA ASN A 52 -22.49 7.33 -17.21
C ASN A 52 -22.30 8.16 -15.93
N ILE A 53 -21.33 7.78 -15.09
CA ILE A 53 -20.96 8.57 -13.90
C ILE A 53 -20.36 9.91 -14.33
N ALA A 54 -19.45 9.93 -15.30
CA ALA A 54 -18.78 11.14 -15.78
C ALA A 54 -19.74 12.15 -16.45
N ARG A 55 -20.79 11.66 -17.11
CA ARG A 55 -21.84 12.48 -17.74
C ARG A 55 -22.94 12.94 -16.79
N THR A 56 -22.91 12.50 -15.53
CA THR A 56 -23.94 12.87 -14.57
C THR A 56 -23.90 14.38 -14.28
N GLN A 57 -25.05 15.04 -14.46
CA GLN A 57 -25.21 16.45 -14.16
C GLN A 57 -25.61 16.65 -12.70
N PHE A 58 -25.05 17.68 -12.07
CA PHE A 58 -25.46 18.10 -10.74
C PHE A 58 -26.82 18.80 -10.81
N PRO A 59 -27.72 18.59 -9.83
CA PRO A 59 -28.97 19.32 -9.75
C PRO A 59 -28.78 20.84 -9.67
N ASP A 60 -29.77 21.60 -10.15
CA ASP A 60 -29.75 23.05 -10.03
C ASP A 60 -29.64 23.49 -8.56
N ARG A 61 -28.74 24.45 -8.29
CA ARG A 61 -28.43 24.96 -6.94
C ARG A 61 -27.94 23.89 -5.96
N PHE A 62 -27.41 22.77 -6.45
CA PHE A 62 -26.79 21.75 -5.61
C PHE A 62 -25.70 22.37 -4.72
N ARG A 63 -25.83 22.16 -3.42
CA ARG A 63 -24.79 22.47 -2.45
C ARG A 63 -24.34 21.18 -1.83
N MET A 64 -23.02 20.95 -1.88
CA MET A 64 -22.44 19.77 -1.26
C MET A 64 -22.80 19.77 0.23
N PRO A 65 -23.51 18.74 0.72
CA PRO A 65 -23.86 18.69 2.13
C PRO A 65 -22.62 18.38 2.96
N THR A 66 -22.39 19.18 4.01
CA THR A 66 -21.29 18.95 4.96
C THR A 66 -21.70 17.85 5.92
N ILE A 67 -21.11 16.66 5.79
CA ILE A 67 -21.39 15.55 6.69
C ILE A 67 -20.09 15.15 7.38
N GLU A 68 -20.18 14.74 8.65
CA GLU A 68 -19.05 14.23 9.41
C GLU A 68 -18.40 13.06 8.66
N GLN A 69 -17.08 13.10 8.53
CA GLN A 69 -16.32 12.02 7.92
C GLN A 69 -16.55 10.71 8.66
N TYR A 70 -16.50 9.60 7.93
CA TYR A 70 -16.58 8.29 8.55
C TYR A 70 -15.46 8.12 9.58
N LYS A 71 -15.84 7.77 10.81
CA LYS A 71 -14.90 7.31 11.84
C LYS A 71 -14.97 5.79 11.88
N GLU A 72 -13.82 5.12 11.94
CA GLU A 72 -13.72 3.65 11.86
C GLU A 72 -14.53 2.90 12.93
N ASN A 73 -14.89 3.60 14.02
CA ASN A 73 -15.73 3.08 15.10
C ASN A 73 -17.25 3.25 14.86
N ARG A 74 -17.68 3.90 13.77
CA ARG A 74 -19.09 4.04 13.39
C ARG A 74 -19.52 2.85 12.54
N ASP A 75 -20.77 2.44 12.63
CA ASP A 75 -21.31 1.40 11.75
C ASP A 75 -21.31 1.90 10.29
N LEU A 76 -20.60 1.18 9.41
CA LEU A 76 -20.47 1.54 7.99
C LEU A 76 -21.82 1.52 7.26
N LYS A 77 -22.72 0.60 7.59
CA LYS A 77 -24.06 0.52 6.98
C LYS A 77 -24.88 1.74 7.36
N GLU A 78 -24.80 2.16 8.62
CA GLU A 78 -25.49 3.35 9.09
C GLU A 78 -24.92 4.62 8.43
N HIS A 79 -23.60 4.71 8.28
CA HIS A 79 -22.96 5.84 7.58
C HIS A 79 -23.39 5.93 6.10
N VAL A 80 -23.42 4.80 5.40
CA VAL A 80 -23.93 4.73 4.01
C VAL A 80 -25.42 5.03 3.94
N ARG A 81 -26.22 4.60 4.92
CA ARG A 81 -27.65 4.92 4.99
C ARG A 81 -27.87 6.42 5.14
N GLN A 82 -27.09 7.07 6.01
CA GLN A 82 -27.13 8.52 6.21
C GLN A 82 -26.76 9.26 4.92
N PHE A 83 -25.71 8.84 4.21
CA PHE A 83 -25.37 9.37 2.89
C PHE A 83 -26.54 9.33 1.92
N ARG A 84 -27.13 8.13 1.75
CA ARG A 84 -28.23 7.91 0.81
C ARG A 84 -29.43 8.78 1.15
N ASN A 85 -29.78 8.90 2.43
CA ASN A 85 -30.90 9.73 2.88
C ASN A 85 -30.69 11.22 2.60
N ILE A 86 -29.46 11.71 2.75
CA ILE A 86 -29.13 13.11 2.47
C ILE A 86 -29.13 13.37 0.97
N MET A 87 -28.46 12.51 0.20
CA MET A 87 -28.40 12.65 -1.24
C MET A 87 -29.77 12.51 -1.92
N ALA A 88 -30.67 11.69 -1.37
CA ALA A 88 -32.05 11.53 -1.84
C ALA A 88 -32.86 12.85 -1.82
N GLN A 89 -32.45 13.85 -1.04
CA GLN A 89 -33.08 15.18 -1.04
C GLN A 89 -32.73 15.99 -2.31
N TYR A 90 -31.62 15.65 -2.97
CA TYR A 90 -31.15 16.35 -4.16
C TYR A 90 -31.46 15.57 -5.44
N SER A 91 -31.32 14.24 -5.40
CA SER A 91 -31.55 13.38 -6.56
C SER A 91 -31.67 11.91 -6.17
N SER A 92 -32.42 11.14 -6.97
CA SER A 92 -32.36 9.67 -6.96
C SER A 92 -31.37 9.12 -8.00
N ASN A 93 -30.51 9.96 -8.55
CA ASN A 93 -29.52 9.58 -9.55
C ASN A 93 -28.31 8.89 -8.91
N ASP A 94 -28.13 7.60 -9.19
CA ASP A 94 -27.00 6.81 -8.71
C ASP A 94 -25.64 7.35 -9.16
N GLY A 95 -25.55 7.99 -10.34
CA GLY A 95 -24.33 8.65 -10.80
C GLY A 95 -23.92 9.82 -9.89
N LEU A 96 -24.90 10.55 -9.34
CA LEU A 96 -24.63 11.64 -8.41
C LEU A 96 -24.13 11.07 -7.07
N LEU A 97 -24.71 9.94 -6.63
CA LEU A 97 -24.21 9.20 -5.46
C LEU A 97 -22.75 8.79 -5.66
N CYS A 98 -22.42 8.21 -6.83
CA CYS A 98 -21.05 7.79 -7.13
C CYS A 98 -20.06 8.96 -7.13
N LEU A 99 -20.41 10.11 -7.70
CA LEU A 99 -19.54 11.29 -7.75
C LEU A 99 -19.28 11.92 -6.37
N THR A 100 -20.27 11.93 -5.48
CA THR A 100 -20.17 12.62 -4.19
C THR A 100 -19.74 11.72 -3.04
N PHE A 101 -19.91 10.40 -3.17
CA PHE A 101 -19.59 9.43 -2.12
C PHE A 101 -18.13 9.48 -1.63
N PRO A 102 -17.10 9.63 -2.50
CA PRO A 102 -15.71 9.73 -2.02
C PRO A 102 -15.48 10.94 -1.10
N GLN A 103 -16.16 12.06 -1.34
CA GLN A 103 -16.06 13.25 -0.50
C GLN A 103 -16.76 13.02 0.85
N PHE A 104 -17.86 12.26 0.85
CA PHE A 104 -18.64 11.91 2.04
C PHE A 104 -17.93 10.93 2.97
N MET A 105 -17.12 10.04 2.41
CA MET A 105 -16.37 9.05 3.19
C MET A 105 -15.20 9.67 3.99
N GLY A 106 -14.98 10.98 3.88
CA GLY A 106 -13.73 11.60 4.29
C GLY A 106 -12.57 11.05 3.46
N SER A 107 -11.33 11.44 3.76
CA SER A 107 -10.22 10.65 3.24
C SER A 107 -10.31 9.27 3.90
N VAL A 108 -10.97 8.31 3.24
CA VAL A 108 -10.61 6.91 3.41
C VAL A 108 -9.18 6.86 2.95
N GLN A 109 -8.26 7.12 3.87
CA GLN A 109 -6.84 6.99 3.61
C GLN A 109 -6.69 5.55 3.19
N ARG A 110 -6.32 5.33 1.92
CA ARG A 110 -5.99 4.00 1.46
C ARG A 110 -4.97 3.47 2.44
N ARG A 111 -5.35 2.45 3.23
CA ARG A 111 -4.45 1.84 4.20
C ARG A 111 -3.16 1.51 3.47
N LYS A 112 -2.06 2.12 3.90
CA LYS A 112 -0.76 1.83 3.32
C LYS A 112 -0.34 0.47 3.85
N SER A 113 0.17 -0.37 2.97
CA SER A 113 0.65 -1.70 3.34
C SER A 113 2.15 -1.67 3.60
N LEU A 114 2.69 -2.68 4.27
CA LEU A 114 4.14 -2.82 4.43
C LEU A 114 4.91 -2.78 3.09
N ALA A 115 4.31 -3.26 2.01
CA ALA A 115 4.89 -3.20 0.68
C ALA A 115 5.13 -1.75 0.21
N HIS A 116 4.31 -0.80 0.65
CA HIS A 116 4.51 0.62 0.38
C HIS A 116 5.79 1.15 1.02
N LEU A 117 6.09 0.77 2.27
CA LEU A 117 7.32 1.19 2.95
C LEU A 117 8.58 0.66 2.25
N SER A 118 8.53 -0.57 1.73
CA SER A 118 9.68 -1.17 1.03
C SER A 118 10.10 -0.40 -0.23
N ASN A 119 9.15 0.32 -0.83
CA ASN A 119 9.38 1.14 -2.02
C ASN A 119 9.85 2.56 -1.70
N LEU A 120 9.76 3.00 -0.44
CA LEU A 120 10.29 4.29 -0.03
C LEU A 120 11.81 4.23 -0.02
N LYS A 121 12.43 5.00 -0.92
CA LYS A 121 13.88 5.17 -1.00
C LYS A 121 14.25 6.60 -0.63
N GLN A 122 15.37 6.76 0.04
CA GLN A 122 16.01 8.05 0.24
C GLN A 122 16.47 8.58 -1.13
N GLU A 123 16.12 9.82 -1.46
CA GLU A 123 16.54 10.45 -2.72
C GLU A 123 18.01 10.91 -2.67
N CYS A 124 18.66 11.07 -3.84
CA CYS A 124 20.10 11.40 -3.93
C CYS A 124 20.52 12.74 -3.30
N ASN A 125 19.54 13.62 -3.10
CA ASN A 125 19.71 14.94 -2.49
C ASN A 125 18.83 15.11 -1.24
N GLU A 126 18.30 14.03 -0.68
CA GLU A 126 17.50 14.06 0.54
C GLU A 126 18.39 13.73 1.75
N SER A 127 18.42 14.64 2.73
CA SER A 127 19.08 14.35 4.01
C SER A 127 18.37 13.22 4.74
N ILE A 128 19.11 12.46 5.55
CA ILE A 128 18.54 11.37 6.34
C ILE A 128 17.39 11.86 7.23
N LYS A 129 17.51 13.05 7.82
CA LYS A 129 16.43 13.67 8.62
C LYS A 129 15.14 13.87 7.82
N LYS A 130 15.25 14.39 6.59
CA LYS A 130 14.09 14.63 5.72
C LYS A 130 13.46 13.30 5.29
N TYR A 131 14.30 12.32 4.95
CA TYR A 131 13.86 10.95 4.65
C TYR A 131 13.15 10.30 5.85
N LEU A 132 13.73 10.37 7.04
CA LEU A 132 13.16 9.82 8.28
C LEU A 132 11.82 10.48 8.62
N ALA A 133 11.69 11.80 8.46
CA ALA A 133 10.44 12.50 8.68
C ALA A 133 9.35 12.04 7.70
N ARG A 134 9.70 11.88 6.41
CA ARG A 134 8.79 11.34 5.38
C ARG A 134 8.41 9.90 5.69
N PHE A 135 9.38 9.04 5.98
CA PHE A 135 9.18 7.64 6.30
C PHE A 135 8.29 7.46 7.54
N GLY A 136 8.55 8.21 8.62
CA GLY A 136 7.74 8.18 9.84
C GLY A 136 6.29 8.60 9.62
N LYS A 137 6.05 9.61 8.78
CA LYS A 137 4.68 9.99 8.37
C LYS A 137 3.97 8.86 7.64
N GLU A 138 4.69 8.08 6.84
CA GLU A 138 4.14 6.95 6.09
C GLU A 138 3.88 5.73 6.98
N VAL A 139 4.77 5.45 7.95
CA VAL A 139 4.59 4.40 8.97
C VAL A 139 3.35 4.68 9.83
N ALA A 140 3.10 5.93 10.22
CA ALA A 140 1.93 6.32 11.00
C ALA A 140 0.58 6.07 10.30
N GLN A 141 0.59 5.80 8.99
CA GLN A 141 -0.59 5.45 8.20
C GLN A 141 -0.79 3.92 8.04
N ILE A 142 0.05 3.10 8.70
CA ILE A 142 -0.01 1.65 8.65
C ILE A 142 -0.39 1.11 10.03
N GLU A 143 -1.51 0.40 10.09
CA GLU A 143 -1.97 -0.29 11.28
C GLU A 143 -1.20 -1.62 11.47
N ASP A 144 -0.86 -1.96 12.72
CA ASP A 144 -0.18 -3.22 13.10
C ASP A 144 1.13 -3.51 12.37
N ALA A 145 1.90 -2.48 12.00
CA ALA A 145 3.21 -2.66 11.40
C ALA A 145 4.20 -3.26 12.41
N SER A 146 4.79 -4.41 12.09
CA SER A 146 5.87 -5.00 12.90
C SER A 146 7.12 -4.11 12.86
N ASP A 147 7.65 -3.75 14.04
CA ASP A 147 8.89 -2.97 14.16
C ASP A 147 10.04 -3.56 13.32
N VAL A 148 10.18 -4.89 13.30
CA VAL A 148 11.19 -5.58 12.50
C VAL A 148 11.02 -5.30 11.01
N ALA A 149 9.79 -5.30 10.52
CA ALA A 149 9.49 -5.03 9.12
C ALA A 149 9.67 -3.54 8.78
N VAL A 150 9.31 -2.64 9.70
CA VAL A 150 9.52 -1.20 9.56
C VAL A 150 11.02 -0.86 9.50
N ILE A 151 11.83 -1.44 10.40
CA ILE A 151 13.29 -1.27 10.42
C ILE A 151 13.88 -1.82 9.12
N ALA A 152 13.50 -3.03 8.70
CA ALA A 152 14.01 -3.63 7.46
C ALA A 152 13.69 -2.76 6.23
N ALA A 153 12.46 -2.24 6.14
CA ALA A 153 12.06 -1.33 5.05
C ALA A 153 12.86 -0.01 5.09
N PHE A 154 13.03 0.59 6.27
CA PHE A 154 13.81 1.80 6.44
C PHE A 154 15.26 1.61 5.98
N THR A 155 15.93 0.58 6.47
CA THR A 155 17.34 0.29 6.14
C THR A 155 17.50 -0.06 4.66
N ASN A 156 16.55 -0.79 4.06
CA ASN A 156 16.56 -1.08 2.63
C ASN A 156 16.30 0.17 1.77
N GLY A 157 15.69 1.20 2.34
CA GLY A 157 15.44 2.48 1.68
C GLY A 157 16.60 3.46 1.72
N LEU A 158 17.60 3.26 2.58
CA LEU A 158 18.76 4.13 2.67
C LEU A 158 19.66 4.03 1.44
N GLN A 159 20.26 5.15 1.04
CA GLN A 159 21.26 5.14 -0.03
C GLN A 159 22.60 4.57 0.46
N SER A 160 23.14 3.61 -0.29
CA SER A 160 24.49 3.09 -0.03
C SER A 160 25.52 4.22 -0.10
N GLY A 161 26.27 4.43 0.99
CA GLY A 161 27.40 5.37 1.02
C GLY A 161 27.13 6.75 1.62
N ARG A 162 25.90 7.05 2.09
CA ARG A 162 25.59 8.30 2.83
C ARG A 162 25.12 8.04 4.25
N LEU A 163 25.92 7.32 5.04
CA LEU A 163 25.88 7.46 6.51
C LEU A 163 26.62 8.75 6.95
N SER A 164 26.45 9.85 6.20
CA SER A 164 27.01 11.14 6.61
C SER A 164 26.10 11.69 7.71
N PHE A 165 26.63 11.67 8.93
CA PHE A 165 26.03 12.16 10.16
C PHE A 165 25.75 13.67 10.09
N ASP A 166 24.67 14.05 9.40
CA ASP A 166 24.02 15.35 9.65
C ASP A 166 22.87 15.10 10.63
N LEU A 167 23.27 14.73 11.86
CA LEU A 167 22.41 14.61 13.05
C LEU A 167 21.94 15.97 13.56
#